data_AF-A0A2E8QQ55-F1
#
_entry.id   AF-A0A2E8QQ55-F1
#
_cell.length_a   1.000
_cell.length_b   1.000
_cell.length_c   1.000
_cell.angle_alpha   90.00
_cell.angle_beta   90.00
_cell.angle_gamma   90.00
#
_symmetry.space_group_name_H-M   'P 1'
#
loop_
_entity.id
_entity.type
_entity.pdbx_description
1 polymer ?
#
loop_
_entity_poly.entity_id
_entity_poly.type
_entity_poly.pdbx_seq_one_letter_code
_entity_poly.pdbx_strand_id
1 'polypeptide(L)' 'MTAPVEFFFDFASPYGYLASERIEGIASRHGRSVLWRPFLVGAAMKVSERKPLVSIPLIGDYAVHDIERFSRYW' A
#
# COMPACT_ATOMS: atom_id res chain seq x y z
N MET A 1 2.96 21.73 15.98
CA MET A 1 3.07 20.29 15.68
C MET A 1 3.09 20.12 14.18
N THR A 2 3.99 19.31 13.63
CA THR A 2 4.05 19.04 12.18
C THR A 2 2.84 18.20 11.77
N ALA A 3 2.24 18.49 10.61
CA ALA A 3 1.09 17.74 10.13
C ALA A 3 1.41 16.23 10.02
N PRO A 4 0.49 15.31 10.40
CA PRO A 4 0.74 13.87 10.29
C PRO A 4 0.91 13.42 8.84
N VAL A 5 1.48 12.24 8.65
CA VAL A 5 1.43 11.52 7.37
C VAL A 5 0.09 10.80 7.30
N GLU A 6 -0.77 11.17 6.35
CA GLU A 6 -2.02 10.45 6.12
C GLU A 6 -1.73 9.16 5.35
N PHE A 7 -2.08 8.02 5.93
CA PHE A 7 -1.84 6.72 5.33
C PHE A 7 -3.17 6.00 5.06
N PHE A 8 -3.58 6.02 3.79
CA PHE A 8 -4.77 5.32 3.32
C PHE A 8 -4.48 3.84 3.13
N PHE A 9 -5.15 2.99 3.91
CA PHE A 9 -4.82 1.57 4.01
C PHE A 9 -6.04 0.68 3.77
N ASP A 10 -5.81 -0.38 3.00
CA ASP A 10 -6.75 -1.48 2.77
C ASP A 10 -5.96 -2.80 2.86
N PHE A 11 -6.48 -3.75 3.65
CA PHE A 11 -5.90 -5.09 3.83
C PHE A 11 -5.83 -5.90 2.53
N ALA A 12 -6.65 -5.56 1.52
CA ALA A 12 -6.59 -6.19 0.20
C ALA A 12 -5.33 -5.79 -0.61
N SER A 13 -4.58 -4.78 -0.16
CA SER A 13 -3.40 -4.28 -0.88
C SER A 13 -2.11 -4.94 -0.38
N PRO A 14 -1.41 -5.77 -1.19
CA PRO A 14 -0.15 -6.39 -0.78
C PRO A 14 0.95 -5.35 -0.54
N TYR A 15 1.04 -4.32 -1.39
CA TYR A 15 1.98 -3.21 -1.18
C TYR A 15 1.56 -2.32 0.00
N GLY A 16 0.26 -2.19 0.26
CA GLY A 16 -0.25 -1.49 1.43
C GLY A 16 0.22 -2.15 2.72
N TYR A 17 0.17 -3.49 2.79
CA TYR A 17 0.66 -4.27 3.93
C TYR A 17 2.18 -4.09 4.13
N LEU A 18 2.98 -4.21 3.07
CA LEU A 18 4.43 -3.98 3.18
C LEU A 18 4.78 -2.56 3.64
N ALA A 19 3.99 -1.56 3.20
CA ALA A 19 4.16 -0.19 3.64
C ALA A 19 3.69 0.04 5.09
N SER A 20 2.66 -0.67 5.56
CA SER A 20 2.15 -0.52 6.92
C SER A 20 3.17 -0.93 7.98
N GLU A 21 4.00 -1.95 7.69
CA GLU A 21 5.09 -2.38 8.58
C GLU A 21 6.20 -1.33 8.75
N ARG A 22 6.22 -0.28 7.90
CA ARG A 22 7.32 0.69 7.81
C ARG A 22 6.93 2.13 8.07
N ILE A 23 5.67 2.49 7.82
CA ILE A 23 5.22 3.89 7.75
C ILE A 23 5.43 4.64 9.07
N GLU A 24 5.25 3.99 10.21
CA GLU A 24 5.49 4.59 11.53
C GLU A 24 6.98 4.93 11.73
N GLY A 25 7.88 4.01 11.34
CA GLY A 25 9.32 4.23 11.39
C GLY A 25 9.78 5.32 10.41
N ILE A 26 9.11 5.45 9.27
CA ILE A 26 9.37 6.56 8.33
C ILE A 26 8.91 7.88 8.93
N ALA A 27 7.69 7.96 9.46
CA ALA A 27 7.13 9.18 10.02
C ALA A 27 7.96 9.69 11.22
N SER A 28 8.39 8.79 12.10
CA SER A 28 9.19 9.12 13.28
C SER A 28 10.55 9.74 12.92
N ARG A 29 11.23 9.24 11.87
CA ARG A 29 12.49 9.84 11.36
C ARG A 29 12.33 11.28 10.88
N HIS A 30 11.11 11.70 10.56
CA HIS A 30 10.79 13.07 10.16
C HIS A 30 10.10 13.89 11.27
N GLY A 31 10.01 13.36 12.50
CA GLY A 31 9.32 14.03 13.60
C GLY A 31 7.81 14.19 13.35
N ARG A 32 7.19 13.23 12.65
CA ARG A 32 5.76 13.21 12.30
C ARG A 32 5.10 11.97 12.90
N SER A 33 3.80 12.05 13.15
CA SER A 33 2.96 10.89 13.43
C SER A 33 2.29 10.38 12.16
N VAL A 34 1.74 9.16 12.20
CA VAL A 34 0.89 8.61 11.15
C VAL A 34 -0.58 8.79 11.54
N LEU A 35 -1.38 9.26 10.58
CA LEU A 35 -2.84 9.26 10.66
C LEU A 35 -3.36 8.15 9.75
N TRP A 36 -3.80 7.04 10.37
CA TRP A 36 -4.37 5.91 9.65
C TRP A 36 -5.76 6.22 9.11
N ARG A 37 -5.94 6.00 7.81
CA ARG A 37 -7.19 6.23 7.08
C ARG A 37 -7.65 4.89 6.49
N PRO A 38 -8.61 4.19 7.11
CA PRO A 38 -9.20 3.00 6.50
C PRO A 38 -9.77 3.34 5.12
N PHE A 39 -9.47 2.52 4.14
CA PHE A 39 -9.82 2.75 2.74
C PHE A 39 -10.32 1.45 2.09
N LEU A 40 -11.16 1.58 1.07
CA LEU A 40 -11.64 0.47 0.25
C LEU A 40 -11.10 0.62 -1.17
N VAL A 41 -9.91 0.07 -1.40
CA VAL A 41 -9.22 0.15 -2.70
C VAL A 41 -10.05 -0.50 -3.81
N GLY A 42 -10.77 -1.59 -3.51
CA GLY A 42 -11.65 -2.24 -4.48
C GLY A 42 -12.79 -1.33 -4.96
N ALA A 43 -13.37 -0.53 -4.06
CA ALA A 43 -14.41 0.43 -4.42
C ALA A 43 -13.83 1.57 -5.29
N ALA A 44 -12.65 2.08 -4.95
CA ALA A 44 -11.96 3.10 -5.73
C ALA A 44 -11.54 2.60 -7.13
N MET A 45 -11.08 1.35 -7.23
CA MET A 45 -10.77 0.70 -8.50
C MET A 45 -12.02 0.60 -9.39
N LYS A 46 -13.17 0.21 -8.81
CA LYS A 46 -14.44 0.15 -9.55
C LYS A 46 -14.84 1.51 -10.14
N VAL A 47 -14.73 2.59 -9.36
CA VAL A 47 -15.06 3.95 -9.82
C VAL A 47 -14.08 4.46 -10.87
N SER A 48 -12.81 4.09 -10.76
CA SER A 48 -11.75 4.52 -11.68
C SER A 48 -11.55 3.57 -12.88
N GLU A 49 -12.43 2.59 -13.06
CA GLU A 49 -12.33 1.55 -14.11
C GLU A 49 -10.98 0.80 -14.12
N ARG A 50 -10.36 0.68 -12.94
CA ARG A 50 -9.10 -0.04 -12.74
C ARG A 50 -9.35 -1.46 -12.25
N LYS A 51 -8.34 -2.30 -12.40
CA LYS A 51 -8.35 -3.70 -11.95
C LYS A 51 -7.15 -3.97 -11.02
N PRO A 52 -7.25 -4.95 -10.11
CA PRO A 52 -6.10 -5.41 -9.34
C PRO A 52 -4.94 -5.81 -10.25
N LEU A 53 -3.69 -5.45 -9.91
CA LEU A 53 -2.51 -5.70 -10.75
C LEU A 53 -2.36 -7.16 -11.15
N VAL A 54 -2.59 -8.08 -10.20
CA VAL A 54 -2.53 -9.54 -10.40
C VAL A 54 -3.52 -10.07 -11.44
N SER A 55 -4.55 -9.29 -11.80
CA SER A 55 -5.56 -9.66 -12.78
C SER A 55 -5.31 -9.10 -14.20
N ILE A 56 -4.27 -8.28 -14.37
CA ILE A 56 -3.97 -7.65 -15.66
C ILE A 56 -3.02 -8.55 -16.46
N PRO A 57 -3.39 -8.99 -17.68
CA PRO A 57 -2.50 -9.80 -18.53
C PRO A 57 -1.14 -9.11 -18.75
N LEU A 58 -0.07 -9.91 -18.83
CA LEU A 58 1.34 -9.48 -18.93
C LEU A 58 1.92 -8.75 -17.70
N ILE A 59 1.08 -8.17 -16.83
CA ILE A 59 1.50 -7.50 -15.59
C ILE A 59 1.40 -8.44 -14.39
N GLY A 60 0.36 -9.28 -14.35
CA GLY A 60 0.01 -10.08 -13.18
C GLY A 60 1.12 -11.01 -12.71
N ASP A 61 1.74 -11.75 -13.62
CA ASP A 61 2.82 -12.70 -13.29
C ASP A 61 4.02 -11.98 -12.65
N TYR A 62 4.39 -10.83 -13.19
CA TYR A 62 5.46 -10.03 -12.60
C TYR A 62 5.04 -9.38 -11.28
N ALA A 63 3.78 -8.95 -11.14
CA ALA A 63 3.29 -8.39 -9.88
C ALA A 63 3.39 -9.40 -8.74
N VAL A 64 3.04 -10.68 -8.98
CA VAL A 64 3.21 -11.75 -7.98
C VAL A 64 4.69 -11.94 -7.63
N HIS A 65 5.55 -12.07 -8.64
CA HIS A 65 7.00 -12.19 -8.43
C HIS A 65 7.58 -11.02 -7.62
N ASP A 66 7.11 -9.81 -7.91
CA ASP A 66 7.56 -8.59 -7.24
C ASP A 66 7.10 -8.55 -5.77
N ILE A 67 5.84 -8.89 -5.49
CA ILE A 67 5.31 -8.97 -4.12
C ILE A 67 6.13 -9.96 -3.28
N GLU A 68 6.42 -11.14 -3.81
CA GLU A 68 7.26 -12.14 -3.13
C GLU A 68 8.70 -11.65 -2.91
N ARG A 69 9.25 -10.90 -3.88
CA ARG A 69 10.58 -10.33 -3.76
C ARG A 69 10.61 -9.28 -2.66
N PHE A 70 9.66 -8.35 -2.66
CA PHE A 70 9.60 -7.30 -1.66
C PHE A 70 9.36 -7.86 -0.26
N SER A 71 8.48 -8.85 -0.08
CA SER A 71 8.24 -9.46 1.23
C SER A 71 9.45 -10.18 1.84
N ARG A 72 10.47 -10.54 1.04
CA ARG A 72 11.74 -11.08 1.54
C ARG A 72 12.72 -9.98 1.97
N TYR A 73 12.69 -8.84 1.30
CA TYR A 73 13.64 -7.75 1.57
C TYR A 73 13.12 -6.78 2.62
N TRP A 74 11.80 -6.65 2.75
CA TRP A 74 11.14 -5.61 3.50
C TRP A 74 10.29 -6.17 4.62
#